data_AF-A0AAP5Z169-F1
#
_entry.id   AF-A0AAP5Z169-F1
#
_cell.length_a   1.000
_cell.length_b   1.000
_cell.length_c   1.000
_cell.angle_alpha   90.00
_cell.angle_beta   90.00
_cell.angle_gamma   90.00
#
_symmetry.space_group_name_H-M   'P 1'
#
loop_
_entity.id
_entity.type
_entity.pdbx_description
1 polymer ?
#
loop_
_entity_poly.entity_id
_entity_poly.type
_entity_poly.pdbx_seq_one_letter_code
_entity_poly.pdbx_strand_id
1 'polypeptide(L)'
;KILRSEPDNEVAELLNPETGLLLIHNVGQVTVEATATYSDAFLNKQQVAQFVVDVKQGQRQAISVANIAKTYEDGGRIFPQVAHARGDYGYRIINGEDVVAKTTDGEALLIKGVGSAEVEAYEYDLRNYPASKTRFNIEIERAPHPVMKDVEMSLTYQPKLAIPMAF
;
A
#
# COMPACT_ATOMS: atom_id res chain seq x y z
N LYS A 1 10.93 -32.92 17.11
CA LYS A 1 11.42 -32.43 15.80
C LYS A 1 10.23 -31.99 14.94
N ILE A 2 10.40 -31.07 13.98
CA ILE A 2 9.34 -30.70 13.03
C ILE A 2 9.30 -31.78 11.93
N LEU A 3 8.12 -32.33 11.66
CA LEU A 3 7.90 -33.34 10.61
C LEU A 3 7.39 -32.72 9.31
N ARG A 4 6.54 -31.70 9.42
CA ARG A 4 5.91 -31.02 8.29
C ARG A 4 5.76 -29.55 8.63
N SER A 5 5.98 -28.69 7.65
CA SER A 5 5.78 -27.26 7.72
C SER A 5 5.16 -26.82 6.40
N GLU A 6 4.03 -26.10 6.47
CA GLU A 6 3.27 -25.67 5.30
C GLU A 6 2.92 -24.19 5.40
N PRO A 7 3.01 -23.42 4.30
CA PRO A 7 3.26 -23.87 2.92
C PRO A 7 4.74 -24.18 2.61
N ASP A 8 5.66 -23.78 3.49
CA ASP A 8 7.10 -23.93 3.33
C ASP A 8 7.75 -24.20 4.69
N ASN A 9 9.08 -24.31 4.71
CA ASN A 9 9.86 -24.58 5.92
C ASN A 9 10.13 -23.34 6.79
N GLU A 10 9.54 -22.19 6.48
CA GLU A 10 9.77 -20.93 7.19
C GLU A 10 8.62 -20.58 8.15
N VAL A 11 7.73 -21.52 8.48
CA VAL A 11 6.63 -21.24 9.42
C VAL A 11 7.16 -21.13 10.85
N ALA A 12 7.99 -22.07 11.28
CA ALA A 12 8.56 -22.10 12.62
C ALA A 12 9.89 -22.83 12.68
N GLU A 13 10.71 -22.47 13.66
CA GLU A 13 11.97 -23.12 14.01
C GLU A 13 11.86 -23.77 15.39
N LEU A 14 12.36 -25.00 15.55
CA LEU A 14 12.46 -25.66 16.86
C LEU A 14 13.79 -25.29 17.51
N LEU A 15 13.78 -24.26 18.37
CA LEU A 15 14.98 -23.75 19.04
C LEU A 15 15.51 -24.71 20.11
N ASN A 16 14.62 -25.39 20.83
CA ASN A 16 15.02 -26.36 21.84
C ASN A 16 14.17 -27.64 21.76
N PRO A 17 14.75 -28.76 21.29
CA PRO A 17 14.05 -30.04 21.20
C PRO A 17 13.69 -30.68 22.54
N GLU A 18 14.41 -30.36 23.62
CA GLU A 18 14.18 -30.90 24.96
C GLU A 18 12.99 -30.23 25.64
N THR A 19 12.85 -28.92 25.49
CA THR A 19 11.75 -28.15 26.08
C THR A 19 10.57 -27.97 25.12
N GLY A 20 10.75 -28.27 23.83
CA GLY A 20 9.73 -28.01 22.80
C GLY A 20 9.57 -26.53 22.46
N LEU A 21 10.58 -25.69 22.69
CA LEU A 21 10.50 -24.26 22.39
C LEU A 21 10.50 -24.03 20.87
N LEU A 22 9.38 -23.52 20.35
CA LEU A 22 9.21 -23.16 18.95
C LEU A 22 9.26 -21.64 18.79
N LEU A 23 10.06 -21.16 17.84
CA LEU A 23 10.04 -19.79 17.35
C LEU A 23 9.16 -19.71 16.11
N ILE A 24 8.09 -18.92 16.17
CA ILE A 24 7.18 -18.72 15.04
C ILE A 24 7.68 -17.56 14.19
N HIS A 25 7.85 -17.81 12.89
CA HIS A 25 8.27 -16.79 11.92
C HIS A 25 7.12 -16.33 11.04
N ASN A 26 6.27 -17.26 10.62
CA ASN A 26 5.23 -16.98 9.66
C ASN A 26 3.93 -17.75 9.92
N VAL A 27 2.87 -17.31 9.26
CA VAL A 27 1.59 -18.03 9.11
C VAL A 27 1.79 -19.32 8.35
N GLY A 28 1.04 -20.33 8.77
CA GLY A 28 1.09 -21.67 8.23
C GLY A 28 0.77 -22.71 9.28
N GLN A 29 1.14 -23.95 9.00
CA GLN A 29 0.92 -25.07 9.90
C GLN A 29 2.21 -25.87 10.06
N VAL A 30 2.53 -26.25 11.31
CA VAL A 30 3.63 -27.19 11.58
C VAL A 30 3.12 -28.42 12.32
N THR A 31 3.62 -29.60 11.95
CA THR A 31 3.44 -30.84 12.70
C THR A 31 4.73 -31.17 13.43
N VAL A 32 4.66 -31.28 14.74
CA VAL A 32 5.81 -31.51 15.62
C VAL A 32 5.69 -32.88 16.28
N GLU A 33 6.77 -33.64 16.22
CA GLU A 33 6.90 -34.94 16.89
C GLU A 33 7.62 -34.76 18.23
N ALA A 34 6.99 -35.26 19.30
CA ALA A 34 7.61 -35.45 20.59
C ALA A 34 7.84 -36.95 20.82
N THR A 35 9.02 -37.27 21.34
CA THR A 35 9.39 -38.63 21.72
C THR A 35 9.60 -38.69 23.22
N ALA A 36 8.91 -39.60 23.89
CA ALA A 36 9.19 -39.97 25.26
C ALA A 36 9.98 -41.28 25.27
N THR A 37 11.06 -41.34 26.04
CA THR A 37 11.88 -42.54 26.26
C THR A 37 11.75 -42.96 27.71
N TYR A 38 11.50 -44.25 27.94
CA TYR A 38 11.21 -44.79 29.27
C TYR A 38 12.34 -45.69 29.78
N SER A 39 12.44 -45.81 31.10
CA SER A 39 13.39 -46.70 31.76
C SER A 39 13.11 -48.18 31.46
N ASP A 40 14.04 -49.04 31.87
CA ASP A 40 13.92 -50.46 31.55
C ASP A 40 12.74 -51.18 32.19
N ALA A 41 12.14 -50.58 33.21
CA ALA A 41 10.97 -51.09 33.91
C ALA A 41 9.67 -51.07 33.06
N PHE A 42 9.64 -50.35 31.94
CA PHE A 42 8.49 -50.30 31.03
C PHE A 42 8.69 -51.22 29.82
N LEU A 43 7.61 -51.92 29.42
CA LEU A 43 7.60 -52.82 28.26
C LEU A 43 7.87 -52.08 26.94
N ASN A 44 7.28 -50.90 26.77
CA ASN A 44 7.55 -50.00 25.64
C ASN A 44 8.64 -49.01 26.05
N LYS A 45 9.79 -49.06 25.36
CA LYS A 45 10.93 -48.18 25.66
C LYS A 45 10.76 -46.77 25.11
N GLN A 46 9.84 -46.58 24.17
CA GLN A 46 9.62 -45.30 23.51
C GLN A 46 8.14 -45.13 23.16
N GLN A 47 7.65 -43.90 23.24
CA GLN A 47 6.35 -43.50 22.70
C GLN A 47 6.50 -42.18 21.93
N VAL A 48 5.73 -42.05 20.86
CA VAL A 48 5.73 -40.87 20.00
C VAL A 48 4.35 -40.22 20.03
N ALA A 49 4.33 -38.90 20.11
CA ALA A 49 3.13 -38.08 19.95
C ALA A 49 3.38 -37.01 18.88
N GLN A 50 2.33 -36.65 18.14
CA GLN A 50 2.38 -35.60 17.13
C GLN A 50 1.42 -34.47 17.54
N PHE A 51 1.88 -33.24 17.37
CA PHE A 51 1.13 -32.01 17.66
C PHE A 51 1.05 -31.18 16.39
N VAL A 52 -0.14 -30.68 16.08
CA VAL A 52 -0.33 -29.73 14.99
C VAL A 52 -0.44 -28.34 15.59
N VAL A 53 0.41 -27.43 15.14
CA VAL A 53 0.37 -26.01 15.49
C VAL A 53 -0.10 -25.24 14.26
N ASP A 54 -1.28 -24.64 14.37
CA ASP A 54 -1.89 -23.81 13.33
C ASP A 54 -1.63 -22.34 13.67
N VAL A 55 -0.83 -21.67 12.83
CA VAL A 55 -0.45 -20.26 12.99
C VAL A 55 -1.28 -19.42 12.03
N LYS A 56 -2.20 -18.63 12.58
CA LYS A 56 -3.09 -17.75 11.80
C LYS A 56 -2.50 -16.36 11.65
N GLN A 57 -2.96 -15.63 10.63
CA GLN A 57 -2.56 -14.23 10.41
C GLN A 57 -2.76 -13.38 11.66
N GLY A 58 -1.78 -12.52 11.91
CA GLY A 58 -1.81 -11.56 13.00
C GLY A 58 -2.75 -10.39 12.71
N GLN A 59 -3.20 -9.74 13.78
CA GLN A 59 -3.89 -8.46 13.65
C GLN A 59 -2.87 -7.35 13.42
N ARG A 60 -3.33 -6.29 12.74
CA ARG A 60 -2.52 -5.10 12.45
C ARG A 60 -3.38 -3.85 12.53
N GLN A 61 -2.71 -2.72 12.68
CA GLN A 61 -3.31 -1.42 12.39
C GLN A 61 -3.66 -1.35 10.90
N ALA A 62 -4.84 -0.84 10.59
CA ALA A 62 -5.28 -0.60 9.23
C ALA A 62 -4.44 0.51 8.57
N ILE A 63 -4.24 0.41 7.25
CA ILE A 63 -3.61 1.51 6.52
C ILE A 63 -4.49 2.76 6.58
N SER A 64 -3.86 3.93 6.49
CA SER A 64 -4.58 5.20 6.49
C SER A 64 -3.93 6.19 5.53
N VAL A 65 -4.74 7.08 4.96
CA VAL A 65 -4.30 8.15 4.08
C VAL A 65 -5.09 9.40 4.47
N ALA A 66 -4.41 10.54 4.61
CA ALA A 66 -5.08 11.80 4.86
C ALA A 66 -5.76 12.32 3.58
N ASN A 67 -6.85 13.06 3.73
CA ASN A 67 -7.43 13.80 2.61
C ASN A 67 -6.43 14.82 2.07
N ILE A 68 -6.49 15.10 0.77
CA ILE A 68 -5.53 15.96 0.08
C ILE A 68 -6.29 17.12 -0.57
N ALA A 69 -5.80 18.33 -0.35
CA ALA A 69 -6.25 19.53 -1.07
C ALA A 69 -5.07 20.13 -1.82
N LYS A 70 -5.27 20.45 -3.10
CA LYS A 70 -4.27 21.05 -3.98
C LYS A 70 -4.92 22.07 -4.90
N THR A 71 -4.13 23.03 -5.35
CA THR A 71 -4.50 23.89 -6.48
C THR A 71 -4.14 23.18 -7.79
N TYR A 72 -4.96 23.37 -8.82
CA TYR A 72 -4.72 22.82 -10.16
C TYR A 72 -3.36 23.23 -10.69
N GLU A 73 -2.63 22.26 -11.23
CA GLU A 73 -1.37 22.42 -11.92
C GLU A 73 -1.38 21.46 -13.10
N ASP A 74 -1.14 21.96 -14.31
CA ASP A 74 -1.16 21.12 -15.52
C ASP A 74 -0.06 20.06 -15.45
N GLY A 75 -0.44 18.79 -15.64
CA GLY A 75 0.45 17.65 -15.45
C GLY A 75 0.92 17.42 -14.01
N GLY A 76 0.34 18.12 -13.03
CA GLY A 76 0.69 18.02 -11.62
C GLY A 76 0.50 16.60 -11.08
N ARG A 77 1.37 16.19 -10.14
CA ARG A 77 1.35 14.86 -9.52
C ARG A 77 1.07 14.94 -8.03
N ILE A 78 0.29 14.00 -7.55
CA ILE A 78 -0.06 13.81 -6.15
C ILE A 78 0.53 12.48 -5.69
N PHE A 79 1.25 12.51 -4.56
CA PHE A 79 1.86 11.35 -3.92
C PHE A 79 1.19 11.14 -2.56
N PRO A 80 0.06 10.41 -2.49
CA PRO A 80 -0.59 10.14 -1.21
C PRO A 80 0.37 9.42 -0.26
N GLN A 81 0.39 9.87 1.00
CA GLN A 81 1.21 9.26 2.04
C GLN A 81 0.39 8.17 2.72
N VAL A 82 0.71 6.90 2.41
CA VAL A 82 0.03 5.75 3.00
C VAL A 82 0.71 5.34 4.30
N ALA A 83 0.08 5.62 5.44
CA ALA A 83 0.58 5.24 6.74
C ALA A 83 0.20 3.80 7.09
N HIS A 84 1.07 3.14 7.87
CA HIS A 84 0.90 1.78 8.39
C HIS A 84 0.85 0.65 7.35
N ALA A 85 1.22 0.92 6.10
CA ALA A 85 1.51 -0.12 5.11
C ALA A 85 2.76 -0.92 5.54
N ARG A 86 2.78 -2.21 5.24
CA ARG A 86 3.87 -3.15 5.56
C ARG A 86 4.51 -3.77 4.31
N GLY A 87 3.84 -3.70 3.16
CA GLY A 87 4.29 -4.12 1.85
C GLY A 87 3.72 -3.20 0.76
N ASP A 88 3.70 -3.72 -0.46
CA ASP A 88 3.28 -2.94 -1.63
C ASP A 88 1.79 -2.62 -1.60
N TYR A 89 1.47 -1.39 -1.95
CA TYR A 89 0.11 -0.89 -2.04
C TYR A 89 -0.14 -0.24 -3.40
N GLY A 90 -1.43 -0.10 -3.73
CA GLY A 90 -1.88 0.56 -4.94
C GLY A 90 -3.07 1.47 -4.68
N TYR A 91 -3.44 2.19 -5.74
CA TYR A 91 -4.59 3.08 -5.73
C TYR A 91 -5.65 2.60 -6.72
N ARG A 92 -6.91 2.87 -6.37
CA ARG A 92 -8.08 2.72 -7.23
C ARG A 92 -8.94 3.98 -7.11
N ILE A 93 -9.22 4.62 -8.23
CA ILE A 93 -10.13 5.76 -8.28
C ILE A 93 -11.54 5.20 -8.18
N ILE A 94 -12.29 5.66 -7.18
CA ILE A 94 -13.69 5.26 -6.94
C ILE A 94 -14.61 6.24 -7.65
N ASN A 95 -14.27 7.53 -7.64
CA ASN A 95 -14.97 8.60 -8.34
C ASN A 95 -14.00 9.75 -8.68
N GLY A 96 -14.31 10.54 -9.72
CA GLY A 96 -13.51 11.70 -10.14
C GLY A 96 -12.39 11.38 -11.13
N GLU A 97 -12.61 10.46 -12.08
CA GLU A 97 -11.67 10.12 -13.19
C GLU A 97 -11.41 11.30 -14.15
N ASP A 98 -12.26 12.32 -14.12
CA ASP A 98 -12.08 13.62 -14.78
C ASP A 98 -11.19 14.59 -13.98
N VAL A 99 -11.06 14.37 -12.66
CA VAL A 99 -10.25 15.19 -11.74
C VAL A 99 -8.84 14.62 -11.59
N VAL A 100 -8.71 13.30 -11.40
CA VAL A 100 -7.42 12.60 -11.26
C VAL A 100 -7.37 11.33 -12.09
N ALA A 101 -6.16 10.87 -12.42
CA ALA A 101 -5.89 9.55 -13.00
C ALA A 101 -4.69 8.91 -12.32
N LYS A 102 -4.51 7.59 -12.45
CA LYS A 102 -3.28 6.92 -12.02
C LYS A 102 -2.16 7.17 -13.02
N THR A 103 -0.93 7.34 -12.54
CA THR A 103 0.25 7.26 -13.40
C THR A 103 0.49 5.83 -13.87
N THR A 104 1.23 5.66 -14.98
CA THR A 104 1.53 4.35 -15.57
C THR A 104 2.33 3.44 -14.63
N ASP A 105 3.21 4.01 -13.82
CA ASP A 105 3.96 3.32 -12.77
C ASP A 105 3.11 3.02 -11.51
N GLY A 106 1.95 3.66 -11.37
CA GLY A 106 1.03 3.50 -10.24
C GLY A 106 1.49 4.17 -8.93
N GLU A 107 2.63 4.84 -8.91
CA GLU A 107 3.21 5.46 -7.71
C GLU A 107 2.51 6.78 -7.34
N ALA A 108 1.89 7.45 -8.31
CA ALA A 108 1.27 8.75 -8.14
C ALA A 108 -0.12 8.82 -8.79
N LEU A 109 -0.82 9.91 -8.46
CA LEU A 109 -2.03 10.34 -9.15
C LEU A 109 -1.72 11.59 -9.96
N LEU A 110 -2.12 11.62 -11.23
CA LEU A 110 -2.02 12.75 -12.13
C LEU A 110 -3.26 13.63 -11.98
N ILE A 111 -3.06 14.94 -11.87
CA ILE A 111 -4.15 15.93 -11.91
C ILE A 111 -4.60 16.08 -13.36
N LYS A 112 -5.90 15.87 -13.62
CA LYS A 112 -6.56 16.05 -14.92
C LYS A 112 -7.45 17.27 -14.97
N GLY A 113 -8.05 17.63 -13.84
CA GLY A 113 -9.03 18.70 -13.77
C GLY A 113 -9.23 19.20 -12.34
N VAL A 114 -10.18 20.12 -12.20
CA VAL A 114 -10.62 20.68 -10.92
C VAL A 114 -11.85 19.93 -10.42
N GLY A 115 -12.04 19.90 -9.10
CA GLY A 115 -13.18 19.23 -8.47
C GLY A 115 -12.75 18.26 -7.38
N SER A 116 -13.60 17.27 -7.08
CA SER A 116 -13.36 16.29 -6.02
C SER A 116 -13.26 14.88 -6.60
N ALA A 117 -12.36 14.08 -6.03
CA ALA A 117 -12.22 12.66 -6.32
C ALA A 117 -12.21 11.83 -5.03
N GLU A 118 -12.78 10.63 -5.08
CA GLU A 118 -12.67 9.64 -4.01
C GLU A 118 -11.72 8.53 -4.48
N VAL A 119 -10.69 8.25 -3.69
CA VAL A 119 -9.67 7.26 -4.01
C VAL A 119 -9.58 6.24 -2.89
N GLU A 120 -9.45 4.98 -3.27
CA GLU A 120 -9.13 3.88 -2.35
C GLU A 120 -7.65 3.54 -2.47
N ALA A 121 -6.93 3.63 -1.36
CA ALA A 121 -5.63 3.00 -1.20
C ALA A 121 -5.86 1.59 -0.67
N TYR A 122 -5.17 0.61 -1.25
CA TYR A 122 -5.28 -0.79 -0.85
C TYR A 122 -3.91 -1.45 -0.83
N GLU A 123 -3.71 -2.32 0.14
CA GLU A 123 -2.55 -3.17 0.29
C GLU A 123 -3.00 -4.62 0.19
N TYR A 124 -2.23 -5.42 -0.53
CA TYR A 124 -2.54 -6.82 -0.76
C TYR A 124 -2.45 -7.66 0.51
N ASP A 125 -3.01 -8.86 0.45
CA ASP A 125 -2.86 -9.85 1.51
C ASP A 125 -1.37 -10.22 1.63
N LEU A 126 -0.85 -10.14 2.85
CA LEU A 126 0.52 -10.52 3.17
C LEU A 126 0.48 -11.86 3.88
N ARG A 127 1.55 -12.65 3.77
CA ARG A 127 1.64 -13.96 4.43
C ARG A 127 1.19 -13.91 5.90
N ASN A 128 1.68 -12.90 6.64
CA ASN A 128 1.44 -12.78 8.07
C ASN A 128 0.31 -11.85 8.48
N TYR A 129 -0.27 -11.10 7.54
CA TYR A 129 -1.26 -10.07 7.85
C TYR A 129 -2.32 -9.97 6.77
N PRO A 130 -3.59 -9.78 7.15
CA PRO A 130 -4.66 -9.62 6.18
C PRO A 130 -4.47 -8.38 5.32
N ALA A 131 -5.03 -8.42 4.11
CA ALA A 131 -5.19 -7.26 3.24
C ALA A 131 -5.83 -6.07 3.98
N SER A 132 -5.44 -4.85 3.60
CA SER A 132 -5.96 -3.62 4.23
C SER A 132 -6.29 -2.58 3.17
N LYS A 133 -7.31 -1.75 3.44
CA LYS A 133 -7.72 -0.69 2.53
C LYS A 133 -8.32 0.48 3.28
N THR A 134 -8.21 1.66 2.69
CA THR A 134 -8.79 2.90 3.19
C THR A 134 -9.21 3.78 2.04
N ARG A 135 -10.19 4.65 2.28
CA ARG A 135 -10.58 5.69 1.32
C ARG A 135 -10.17 7.05 1.81
N PHE A 136 -9.90 7.94 0.88
CA PHE A 136 -9.59 9.34 1.13
C PHE A 136 -10.09 10.19 -0.03
N ASN A 137 -10.30 11.47 0.26
CA ASN A 137 -10.77 12.44 -0.71
C ASN A 137 -9.60 13.29 -1.21
N ILE A 138 -9.68 13.65 -2.48
CA ILE A 138 -8.81 14.62 -3.12
C ILE A 138 -9.67 15.78 -3.61
N GLU A 139 -9.27 17.00 -3.27
CA GLU A 139 -9.88 18.23 -3.75
C GLU A 139 -8.87 19.03 -4.55
N ILE A 140 -9.20 19.33 -5.81
CA ILE A 140 -8.40 20.14 -6.71
C ILE A 140 -9.11 21.47 -6.96
N GLU A 141 -8.58 22.52 -6.33
CA GLU A 141 -9.07 23.88 -6.45
C GLU A 141 -8.59 24.54 -7.76
N ARG A 142 -9.32 25.55 -8.22
CA ARG A 142 -8.95 26.32 -9.42
C ARG A 142 -7.66 27.09 -9.20
N ALA A 143 -6.76 27.07 -10.19
CA ALA A 143 -5.57 27.90 -10.17
C ALA A 143 -5.90 29.39 -10.42
N PRO A 144 -5.16 30.32 -9.81
CA PRO A 144 -5.27 31.73 -10.15
C PRO A 144 -4.83 31.96 -11.60
N HIS A 145 -5.65 32.63 -12.39
CA HIS A 145 -5.30 33.04 -13.73
C HIS A 145 -4.47 34.33 -13.68
N PRO A 146 -3.34 34.45 -14.41
CA PRO A 146 -2.64 35.72 -14.52
C PRO A 146 -3.54 36.76 -15.19
N VAL A 147 -3.66 37.94 -14.60
CA VAL A 147 -4.49 39.02 -15.15
C VAL A 147 -3.94 39.45 -16.50
N MET A 148 -4.80 39.52 -17.53
CA MET A 148 -4.44 40.16 -18.80
C MET A 148 -4.18 41.64 -18.53
N LYS A 149 -3.00 42.13 -18.94
CA LYS A 149 -2.67 43.54 -18.79
C LYS A 149 -3.06 44.28 -20.06
N ASP A 150 -3.71 45.42 -19.89
CA ASP A 150 -3.91 46.36 -20.98
C ASP A 150 -2.54 46.84 -21.47
N VAL A 151 -2.37 46.87 -22.79
CA VAL A 151 -1.17 47.40 -23.44
C VAL A 151 -1.57 48.70 -24.12
N GLU A 152 -1.13 49.83 -23.56
CA GLU A 152 -1.24 51.12 -24.24
C GLU A 152 -0.15 51.24 -25.31
N MET A 153 -0.55 51.47 -26.56
CA MET A 153 0.36 51.73 -27.67
C MET A 153 0.23 53.18 -28.12
N SER A 154 1.30 53.96 -27.94
CA SER A 154 1.41 55.33 -28.49
C SER A 154 2.15 55.29 -29.83
N LEU A 155 1.48 55.72 -30.89
CA LEU A 155 2.02 55.71 -32.25
C LEU A 155 1.87 57.08 -32.90
N THR A 156 2.89 57.48 -33.65
CA THR A 156 2.82 58.66 -34.52
C THR A 156 2.47 58.20 -35.93
N TYR A 157 1.47 58.85 -36.55
CA TYR A 157 1.01 58.52 -37.89
C TYR A 157 2.15 58.61 -38.93
N GLN A 158 2.24 57.59 -39.78
CA GLN A 158 3.05 57.60 -41.01
C GLN A 158 2.29 56.87 -42.14
N PRO A 159 2.41 57.30 -43.41
CA PRO A 159 1.79 56.60 -44.53
C PRO A 159 2.25 55.15 -44.60
N LYS A 160 1.29 54.22 -44.77
CA LYS A 160 1.51 52.76 -44.81
C LYS A 160 1.99 52.12 -43.48
N LEU A 161 1.80 52.80 -42.33
CA LEU A 161 2.02 52.17 -41.03
C LEU A 161 1.08 50.98 -40.86
N ALA A 162 1.66 49.79 -40.69
CA ALA A 162 0.94 48.57 -40.37
C ALA A 162 1.42 48.06 -39.00
N ILE A 163 0.48 47.75 -38.11
CA ILE A 163 0.77 47.27 -36.76
C ILE A 163 0.39 45.78 -36.72
N PRO A 164 1.34 44.87 -36.52
CA PRO A 164 1.02 43.47 -36.29
C PRO A 164 0.39 43.33 -34.91
N MET A 165 -0.89 42.94 -34.87
CA MET A 165 -1.57 42.55 -33.64
C MET A 165 -1.40 41.04 -33.48
N ALA A 166 -0.48 40.62 -32.63
CA ALA A 166 -0.46 39.23 -32.15
C ALA A 166 -1.38 39.18 -30.92
N PHE A 167 -2.48 38.45 -31.06
CA PHE A 167 -3.41 38.12 -29.97
C PHE A 167 -3.03 36.77 -29.37
#